data_AF-A0A966TM80-F1
#
_entry.id   AF-A0A966TM80-F1
#
_cell.length_a   1.000
_cell.length_b   1.000
_cell.length_c   1.000
_cell.angle_alpha   90.00
_cell.angle_beta   90.00
_cell.angle_gamma   90.00
#
_symmetry.space_group_name_H-M   'P 1'
#
loop_
_entity.id
_entity.type
_entity.pdbx_description
1 polymer ?
#
loop_
_entity_poly.entity_id
_entity_poly.type
_entity_poly.pdbx_seq_one_letter_code
_entity_poly.pdbx_strand_id
1 'polypeptide(L)'
;GAQPIAKALALGADIVLTGRVADAALFLGPLIHEFGWAADDWDRLAQGVAVGHLLECSGQGSGGNFGSAGVWQRIPDLSHIGFPIAEINADAQVTLCKAPRTGGRINFHTVRQQLLYEVHNPRCYVTPDVILDMGALELHDLGQDRVQVRGAVGHPAPAQLKLVAGYRNGWMGHAVTGFSWPDALQKAQAVAQAVVLQMQEKPLPHDELCVEYLGHNTFLGPHASPASEDHTNEIWLRMAIRTREKKHADAFPRLFPWLALSGPP
;
A
#
# COMPACT_ATOMS: atom_id res chain seq x y z
N GLY A 1 10.44 8.06 -16.04
CA GLY A 1 11.25 7.09 -15.29
C GLY A 1 12.54 7.74 -14.88
N ALA A 2 13.57 6.94 -14.65
CA ALA A 2 14.87 7.29 -14.09
C ALA A 2 15.72 8.19 -14.97
N GLN A 3 15.57 8.15 -16.30
CA GLN A 3 16.43 8.88 -17.24
C GLN A 3 16.49 10.41 -17.02
N PRO A 4 15.36 11.15 -16.84
CA PRO A 4 15.41 12.56 -16.48
C PRO A 4 16.09 12.86 -15.13
N ILE A 5 16.01 11.93 -14.16
CA ILE A 5 16.72 12.07 -12.88
C ILE A 5 18.23 11.95 -13.12
N ALA A 6 18.67 10.91 -13.82
CA ALA A 6 20.08 10.70 -14.16
C ALA A 6 20.65 11.89 -14.95
N LYS A 7 19.87 12.44 -15.89
CA LYS A 7 20.24 13.64 -16.64
C LYS A 7 20.39 14.87 -15.75
N ALA A 8 19.48 15.10 -14.81
CA ALA A 8 19.57 16.23 -13.90
C ALA A 8 20.83 16.14 -13.01
N LEU A 9 21.14 14.96 -12.51
CA LEU A 9 22.37 14.70 -11.75
C LEU A 9 23.63 14.93 -12.62
N ALA A 10 23.62 14.46 -13.87
CA ALA A 10 24.71 14.69 -14.81
C ALA A 10 24.93 16.17 -15.16
N LEU A 11 23.93 17.03 -14.98
CA LEU A 11 24.05 18.48 -15.12
C LEU A 11 24.58 19.17 -13.84
N GLY A 12 24.95 18.40 -12.82
CA GLY A 12 25.51 18.89 -11.55
C GLY A 12 24.46 19.26 -10.50
N ALA A 13 23.23 18.72 -10.58
CA ALA A 13 22.23 18.96 -9.55
C ALA A 13 22.52 18.13 -8.28
N ASP A 14 22.54 18.77 -7.11
CA ASP A 14 22.65 18.07 -5.82
C ASP A 14 21.31 17.46 -5.35
N ILE A 15 20.19 18.09 -5.74
CA ILE A 15 18.82 17.69 -5.37
C ILE A 15 17.93 17.74 -6.61
N VAL A 16 17.23 16.65 -6.89
CA VAL A 16 16.27 16.54 -8.00
C VAL A 16 14.86 16.44 -7.45
N LEU A 17 14.04 17.46 -7.69
CA LEU A 17 12.61 17.44 -7.37
C LEU A 17 11.82 16.94 -8.57
N THR A 18 11.08 15.85 -8.37
CA THR A 18 10.26 15.23 -9.43
C THR A 18 8.78 15.48 -9.18
N GLY A 19 7.99 15.52 -10.27
CA GLY A 19 6.54 15.53 -10.20
C GLY A 19 5.99 14.11 -10.03
N ARG A 20 5.32 13.59 -11.06
CA ARG A 20 4.94 12.16 -11.11
C ARG A 20 6.13 11.33 -11.60
N VAL A 21 6.56 10.38 -10.78
CA VAL A 21 7.62 9.43 -11.10
C VAL A 21 7.25 8.05 -10.58
N ALA A 22 7.87 6.99 -11.12
CA ALA A 22 7.79 5.67 -10.52
C ALA A 22 8.71 5.61 -9.29
N ASP A 23 8.26 4.96 -8.23
CA ASP A 23 8.95 4.95 -6.93
C ASP A 23 10.37 4.35 -7.07
N ALA A 24 10.48 3.17 -7.68
CA ALA A 24 11.77 2.55 -8.02
C ALA A 24 12.69 3.44 -8.89
N ALA A 25 12.14 4.36 -9.69
CA ALA A 25 12.95 5.26 -10.53
C ALA A 25 13.71 6.32 -9.72
N LEU A 26 13.26 6.63 -8.49
CA LEU A 26 14.00 7.50 -7.56
C LEU A 26 15.33 6.89 -7.14
N PHE A 27 15.44 5.56 -7.15
CA PHE A 27 16.68 4.84 -6.85
C PHE A 27 17.45 4.50 -8.13
N LEU A 28 16.76 4.08 -9.20
CA LEU A 28 17.41 3.76 -10.47
C LEU A 28 18.10 4.97 -11.11
N GLY A 29 17.54 6.18 -10.99
CA GLY A 29 18.12 7.40 -11.57
C GLY A 29 19.55 7.68 -11.10
N PRO A 30 19.79 7.76 -9.78
CA PRO A 30 21.14 7.84 -9.21
C PRO A 30 22.06 6.70 -9.65
N LEU A 31 21.58 5.46 -9.75
CA LEU A 31 22.39 4.32 -10.19
C LEU A 31 22.83 4.43 -11.65
N ILE A 32 21.94 4.86 -12.54
CA ILE A 32 22.27 5.14 -13.94
C ILE A 32 23.33 6.23 -14.02
N HIS A 33 23.20 7.30 -13.22
CA HIS A 33 24.17 8.39 -13.20
C HIS A 33 25.55 7.94 -12.71
N GLU A 34 25.60 7.28 -11.55
CA GLU A 34 26.86 6.85 -10.90
C GLU A 34 27.62 5.82 -11.73
N PHE A 35 26.91 4.82 -12.27
CA PHE A 35 27.55 3.70 -12.97
C PHE A 35 27.52 3.79 -14.50
N GLY A 36 26.91 4.84 -15.05
CA GLY A 36 26.87 5.06 -16.50
C GLY A 36 26.14 3.96 -17.29
N TRP A 37 25.14 3.31 -16.71
CA TRP A 37 24.42 2.22 -17.37
C TRP A 37 23.70 2.71 -18.63
N ALA A 38 23.81 1.94 -19.71
CA ALA A 38 23.17 2.27 -20.98
C ALA A 38 21.64 2.13 -20.88
N ALA A 39 20.92 2.92 -21.68
CA ALA A 39 19.44 2.91 -21.67
C ALA A 39 18.83 1.61 -22.23
N ASP A 40 19.64 0.82 -22.93
CA ASP A 40 19.33 -0.50 -23.49
C ASP A 40 20.05 -1.64 -22.74
N ASP A 41 20.72 -1.36 -21.62
CA ASP A 41 21.23 -2.42 -20.73
C ASP A 41 20.11 -2.90 -19.80
N TRP A 42 19.17 -3.66 -20.38
CA TRP A 42 17.93 -4.04 -19.70
C TRP A 42 18.17 -4.80 -18.40
N ASP A 43 19.17 -5.67 -18.34
CA ASP A 43 19.44 -6.47 -17.13
C ASP A 43 19.95 -5.59 -15.98
N ARG A 44 20.85 -4.64 -16.25
CA ARG A 44 21.28 -3.68 -15.22
C ARG A 44 20.16 -2.75 -14.79
N LEU A 45 19.36 -2.26 -15.74
CA LEU A 45 18.18 -1.45 -15.42
C LEU A 45 17.18 -2.24 -14.56
N ALA A 46 16.93 -3.51 -14.89
CA ALA A 46 16.06 -4.39 -14.12
C ALA A 46 16.60 -4.66 -12.72
N GLN A 47 17.92 -4.86 -12.58
CA GLN A 47 18.57 -5.00 -11.28
C GLN A 47 18.42 -3.72 -10.44
N GLY A 48 18.57 -2.54 -11.04
CA GLY A 48 18.32 -1.26 -10.37
C GLY A 48 16.84 -1.03 -10.02
N VAL A 49 15.90 -1.47 -10.85
CA VAL A 49 14.47 -1.47 -10.50
C VAL A 49 14.18 -2.40 -9.34
N ALA A 50 14.75 -3.61 -9.33
CA ALA A 50 14.58 -4.55 -8.22
C ALA A 50 15.11 -3.96 -6.91
N VAL A 51 16.25 -3.28 -6.94
CA VAL A 51 16.77 -2.50 -5.81
C VAL A 51 15.76 -1.45 -5.37
N GLY A 52 15.30 -0.60 -6.30
CA GLY A 52 14.36 0.47 -5.99
C GLY A 52 13.08 -0.06 -5.34
N HIS A 53 12.54 -1.14 -5.89
CA HIS A 53 11.36 -1.83 -5.36
C HIS A 53 11.58 -2.42 -3.96
N LEU A 54 12.80 -2.85 -3.64
CA LEU A 54 13.13 -3.36 -2.31
C LEU A 54 13.42 -2.25 -1.28
N LEU A 55 13.76 -1.05 -1.73
CA LEU A 55 14.07 0.11 -0.87
C LEU A 55 12.87 1.04 -0.66
N GLU A 56 11.88 1.01 -1.55
CA GLU A 56 10.64 1.77 -1.40
C GLU A 56 9.75 1.22 -0.26
N CYS A 57 8.61 1.87 -0.02
CA CYS A 57 7.64 1.48 1.01
C CYS A 57 8.19 1.44 2.45
N SER A 58 9.21 2.26 2.76
CA SER A 58 9.73 2.46 4.12
C SER A 58 10.31 1.17 4.73
N GLY A 59 9.92 0.78 5.95
CA GLY A 59 10.51 -0.32 6.69
C GLY A 59 10.08 -1.73 6.24
N GLN A 60 9.32 -1.88 5.16
CA GLN A 60 8.75 -3.18 4.79
C GLN A 60 9.81 -4.24 4.41
N GLY A 61 10.82 -3.85 3.64
CA GLY A 61 11.97 -4.72 3.35
C GLY A 61 12.75 -5.18 4.59
N SER A 62 12.62 -4.44 5.70
CA SER A 62 13.20 -4.73 7.01
C SER A 62 12.20 -5.33 8.02
N GLY A 63 11.06 -5.85 7.57
CA GLY A 63 10.08 -6.53 8.44
C GLY A 63 8.87 -5.69 8.87
N GLY A 64 8.69 -4.48 8.33
CA GLY A 64 7.42 -3.77 8.38
C GLY A 64 6.34 -4.55 7.62
N ASN A 65 5.08 -4.45 8.02
CA ASN A 65 3.97 -5.23 7.44
C ASN A 65 4.20 -6.75 7.37
N PHE A 66 5.18 -7.30 8.11
CA PHE A 66 5.53 -8.71 7.99
C PHE A 66 4.38 -9.61 8.46
N GLY A 67 3.77 -10.37 7.56
CA GLY A 67 2.34 -10.70 7.68
C GLY A 67 1.97 -12.15 7.97
N SER A 68 2.91 -13.01 8.38
CA SER A 68 2.52 -14.38 8.77
C SER A 68 1.90 -14.38 10.18
N ALA A 69 0.78 -15.09 10.35
CA ALA A 69 0.02 -15.11 11.59
C ALA A 69 0.92 -15.46 12.80
N GLY A 70 0.99 -14.56 13.78
CA GLY A 70 1.82 -14.74 14.98
C GLY A 70 3.34 -14.59 14.77
N VAL A 71 3.80 -14.29 13.55
CA VAL A 71 5.24 -14.15 13.25
C VAL A 71 5.69 -12.69 13.29
N TRP A 72 4.78 -11.74 13.06
CA TRP A 72 5.07 -10.30 13.11
C TRP A 72 5.64 -9.87 14.47
N GLN A 73 5.21 -10.51 15.57
CA GLN A 73 5.72 -10.26 16.93
C GLN A 73 7.20 -10.61 17.09
N ARG A 74 7.78 -11.39 16.15
CA ARG A 74 9.20 -11.78 16.18
C ARG A 74 10.10 -10.76 15.48
N ILE A 75 9.54 -9.71 14.89
CA ILE A 75 10.32 -8.61 14.33
C ILE A 75 10.83 -7.76 15.50
N PRO A 76 12.17 -7.62 15.66
CA PRO A 76 12.74 -6.85 16.76
C PRO A 76 12.35 -5.37 16.68
N ASP A 77 12.05 -4.75 17.82
CA ASP A 77 11.94 -3.30 17.98
C ASP A 77 11.21 -2.58 16.82
N LEU A 78 9.92 -2.88 16.65
CA LEU A 78 9.08 -2.27 15.61
C LEU A 78 9.01 -0.73 15.71
N SER A 79 9.21 -0.18 16.91
CA SER A 79 9.20 1.27 17.16
C SER A 79 10.38 2.00 16.53
N HIS A 80 11.50 1.32 16.30
CA HIS A 80 12.72 1.90 15.73
C HIS A 80 13.20 1.08 14.52
N ILE A 81 12.28 0.64 13.67
CA ILE A 81 12.60 -0.17 12.49
C ILE A 81 13.62 0.55 11.59
N GLY A 82 14.74 -0.11 11.32
CA GLY A 82 15.77 0.43 10.44
C GLY A 82 15.39 0.25 8.98
N PHE A 83 15.26 1.33 8.22
CA PHE A 83 14.92 1.25 6.81
C PHE A 83 16.02 0.52 6.00
N PRO A 84 15.64 -0.22 4.95
CA PRO A 84 16.59 -0.98 4.16
C PRO A 84 17.59 -0.04 3.47
N ILE A 85 18.82 -0.52 3.35
CA ILE A 85 19.93 0.12 2.65
C ILE A 85 20.42 -0.90 1.61
N ALA A 86 20.76 -0.43 0.41
CA ALA A 86 21.38 -1.27 -0.61
C ALA A 86 22.84 -0.83 -0.81
N GLU A 87 23.76 -1.77 -0.62
CA GLU A 87 25.15 -1.66 -1.05
C GLU A 87 25.24 -2.22 -2.47
N ILE A 88 25.64 -1.38 -3.43
CA ILE A 88 25.60 -1.71 -4.87
C ILE A 88 26.97 -1.40 -5.46
N ASN A 89 27.52 -2.33 -6.24
CA ASN A 89 28.79 -2.14 -6.94
C ASN A 89 28.58 -1.93 -8.45
N ALA A 90 29.68 -1.64 -9.16
CA ALA A 90 29.66 -1.38 -10.61
C ALA A 90 29.20 -2.59 -11.45
N ASP A 91 29.29 -3.81 -10.91
CA ASP A 91 28.78 -5.04 -11.54
C ASP A 91 27.29 -5.28 -11.25
N ALA A 92 26.61 -4.30 -10.65
CA ALA A 92 25.22 -4.35 -10.22
C ALA A 92 24.93 -5.46 -9.19
N GLN A 93 25.94 -5.96 -8.48
CA GLN A 93 25.72 -6.84 -7.33
C GLN A 93 25.14 -6.03 -6.17
N VAL A 94 24.07 -6.55 -5.57
CA VAL A 94 23.31 -5.85 -4.52
C VAL A 94 23.38 -6.64 -3.23
N THR A 95 23.74 -5.96 -2.15
CA THR A 95 23.52 -6.48 -0.79
C THR A 95 22.58 -5.54 -0.04
N LEU A 96 21.42 -6.05 0.36
CA LEU A 96 20.55 -5.35 1.28
C LEU A 96 21.04 -5.50 2.70
N CYS A 97 20.96 -4.41 3.45
CA CYS A 97 21.21 -4.35 4.88
C CYS A 97 20.31 -3.29 5.54
N LYS A 98 20.57 -3.00 6.81
CA LYS A 98 19.94 -1.88 7.54
C LYS A 98 20.97 -1.25 8.47
N ALA A 99 20.69 -0.02 8.91
CA ALA A 99 21.58 0.69 9.81
C ALA A 99 21.84 -0.10 11.12
N PRO A 100 23.09 -0.15 11.63
CA PRO A 100 23.39 -0.83 12.89
C PRO A 100 22.60 -0.25 14.06
N ARG A 101 22.26 -1.11 15.04
CA ARG A 101 21.55 -0.73 16.29
C ARG A 101 20.14 -0.17 16.06
N THR A 102 19.50 -0.53 14.95
CA THR A 102 18.07 -0.30 14.69
C THR A 102 17.25 -1.58 14.88
N GLY A 103 15.94 -1.45 15.01
CA GLY A 103 15.00 -2.56 14.95
C GLY A 103 14.85 -3.15 13.55
N GLY A 104 13.83 -3.98 13.37
CA GLY A 104 13.59 -4.71 12.12
C GLY A 104 14.50 -5.93 11.95
N ARG A 105 14.34 -6.57 10.79
CA ARG A 105 15.14 -7.71 10.34
C ARG A 105 15.26 -7.69 8.82
N ILE A 106 16.47 -7.86 8.30
CA ILE A 106 16.72 -8.13 6.88
C ILE A 106 17.10 -9.61 6.77
N ASN A 107 16.26 -10.41 6.13
CA ASN A 107 16.51 -11.82 5.89
C ASN A 107 15.76 -12.27 4.64
N PHE A 108 15.94 -13.52 4.23
CA PHE A 108 15.28 -14.07 3.05
C PHE A 108 13.76 -13.81 3.05
N HIS A 109 13.08 -14.00 4.19
CA HIS A 109 11.62 -13.88 4.26
C HIS A 109 11.11 -12.45 4.14
N THR A 110 11.76 -11.50 4.80
CA THR A 110 11.38 -10.08 4.79
C THR A 110 11.64 -9.45 3.42
N VAL A 111 12.81 -9.73 2.83
CA VAL A 111 13.15 -9.28 1.48
C VAL A 111 12.22 -9.89 0.44
N ARG A 112 11.92 -11.19 0.53
CA ARG A 112 10.98 -11.85 -0.38
C ARG A 112 9.55 -11.30 -0.26
N GLN A 113 9.11 -10.95 0.95
CA GLN A 113 7.80 -10.35 1.12
C GLN A 113 7.72 -8.98 0.42
N GLN A 114 8.76 -8.15 0.58
CA GLN A 114 8.82 -6.87 -0.13
C GLN A 114 8.89 -7.06 -1.64
N LEU A 115 9.68 -8.02 -2.12
CA LEU A 115 9.82 -8.30 -3.56
C LEU A 115 8.48 -8.63 -4.25
N LEU A 116 7.50 -9.18 -3.52
CA LEU A 116 6.19 -9.57 -4.06
C LEU A 116 5.09 -8.55 -3.74
N TYR A 117 5.42 -7.47 -3.04
CA TYR A 117 4.45 -6.48 -2.60
C TYR A 117 3.98 -5.61 -3.77
N GLU A 118 2.66 -5.44 -3.93
CA GLU A 118 2.05 -4.69 -5.05
C GLU A 118 2.42 -5.21 -6.47
N VAL A 119 3.06 -6.38 -6.54
CA VAL A 119 3.44 -7.03 -7.78
C VAL A 119 2.28 -7.89 -8.29
N HIS A 120 1.73 -7.49 -9.45
CA HIS A 120 0.63 -8.22 -10.08
C HIS A 120 1.13 -9.46 -10.84
N ASN A 121 2.23 -9.32 -11.58
CA ASN A 121 2.87 -10.41 -12.33
C ASN A 121 4.39 -10.36 -12.10
N PRO A 122 4.97 -11.26 -11.29
CA PRO A 122 6.41 -11.27 -11.02
C PRO A 122 7.28 -11.52 -12.26
N ARG A 123 6.74 -12.15 -13.32
CA ARG A 123 7.46 -12.38 -14.59
C ARG A 123 7.39 -11.18 -15.55
N CYS A 124 6.59 -10.17 -15.22
CA CYS A 124 6.34 -9.01 -16.07
C CYS A 124 5.95 -7.81 -15.21
N TYR A 125 6.87 -7.40 -14.34
CA TYR A 125 6.70 -6.22 -13.52
C TYR A 125 7.02 -4.97 -14.34
N VAL A 126 5.97 -4.32 -14.83
CA VAL A 126 6.08 -3.21 -15.78
C VAL A 126 6.45 -1.91 -15.05
N THR A 127 7.60 -1.34 -15.40
CA THR A 127 8.00 0.02 -14.98
C THR A 127 8.24 0.92 -16.19
N PRO A 128 8.33 2.25 -16.03
CA PRO A 128 8.58 3.16 -17.15
C PRO A 128 9.93 2.97 -17.84
N ASP A 129 10.92 2.39 -17.16
CA ASP A 129 12.31 2.32 -17.62
C ASP A 129 12.68 0.93 -18.18
N VAL A 130 12.06 -0.14 -17.65
CA VAL A 130 12.31 -1.54 -18.02
C VAL A 130 11.16 -2.42 -17.54
N ILE A 131 10.90 -3.53 -18.20
CA ILE A 131 10.02 -4.58 -17.64
C ILE A 131 10.90 -5.57 -16.90
N LEU A 132 10.69 -5.71 -15.59
CA LEU A 132 11.45 -6.60 -14.71
C LEU A 132 10.81 -8.00 -14.69
N ASP A 133 11.60 -9.03 -15.02
CA ASP A 133 11.30 -10.43 -14.73
C ASP A 133 12.03 -10.85 -13.44
N MET A 134 11.26 -11.07 -12.38
CA MET A 134 11.73 -11.52 -11.06
C MET A 134 11.95 -13.03 -10.99
N GLY A 135 11.63 -13.79 -12.03
CA GLY A 135 11.64 -15.24 -12.03
C GLY A 135 13.02 -15.89 -12.05
N ALA A 136 14.07 -15.11 -12.34
CA ALA A 136 15.47 -15.51 -12.21
C ALA A 136 16.17 -14.85 -11.01
N LEU A 137 15.47 -14.02 -10.23
CA LEU A 137 16.05 -13.38 -9.04
C LEU A 137 16.38 -14.43 -7.98
N GLU A 138 17.62 -14.37 -7.51
CA GLU A 138 18.10 -15.16 -6.39
C GLU A 138 18.29 -14.26 -5.16
N LEU A 139 17.79 -14.74 -4.03
CA LEU A 139 17.97 -14.12 -2.72
C LEU A 139 18.85 -15.03 -1.86
N HIS A 140 20.06 -14.56 -1.54
CA HIS A 140 21.03 -15.29 -0.72
C HIS A 140 21.11 -14.64 0.65
N ASP A 141 20.60 -15.32 1.68
CA ASP A 141 20.66 -14.85 3.06
C ASP A 141 22.09 -15.03 3.60
N LEU A 142 22.77 -13.91 3.86
CA LEU A 142 24.13 -13.89 4.40
C LEU A 142 24.13 -13.87 5.94
N GLY A 143 22.94 -13.84 6.56
CA GLY A 143 22.77 -13.64 7.99
C GLY A 143 23.07 -12.20 8.42
N GLN A 144 22.92 -11.95 9.73
CA GLN A 144 23.25 -10.66 10.36
C GLN A 144 22.63 -9.44 9.66
N ASP A 145 21.36 -9.55 9.29
CA ASP A 145 20.64 -8.49 8.57
C ASP A 145 21.23 -8.17 7.19
N ARG A 146 21.73 -9.19 6.46
CA ARG A 146 22.25 -9.03 5.11
C ARG A 146 21.68 -10.06 4.14
N VAL A 147 21.18 -9.60 3.01
CA VAL A 147 20.68 -10.46 1.92
C VAL A 147 21.27 -9.98 0.60
N GLN A 148 21.95 -10.86 -0.11
CA GLN A 148 22.39 -10.58 -1.48
C GLN A 148 21.27 -10.86 -2.47
N VAL A 149 21.07 -9.94 -3.41
CA VAL A 149 20.05 -10.00 -4.46
C VAL A 149 20.74 -9.94 -5.82
N ARG A 150 20.47 -10.90 -6.71
CA ARG A 150 21.08 -10.96 -8.05
C ARG A 150 20.18 -11.66 -9.05
N GLY A 151 20.47 -11.50 -10.34
CA GLY A 151 19.81 -12.24 -11.42
C GLY A 151 18.49 -11.60 -11.87
N ALA A 152 18.33 -10.29 -11.70
CA ALA A 152 17.21 -9.59 -12.32
C ALA A 152 17.35 -9.66 -13.84
N VAL A 153 16.28 -10.04 -14.53
CA VAL A 153 16.26 -10.07 -15.99
C VAL A 153 15.38 -8.93 -16.49
N GLY A 154 15.89 -8.19 -17.47
CA GLY A 154 15.18 -7.07 -18.06
C GLY A 154 14.63 -7.36 -19.44
N HIS A 155 13.50 -6.75 -19.74
CA HIS A 155 12.95 -6.66 -21.08
C HIS A 155 12.76 -5.20 -21.50
N PRO A 156 12.65 -4.90 -22.80
CA PRO A 156 12.46 -3.54 -23.30
C PRO A 156 11.36 -2.78 -22.55
N ALA A 157 11.61 -1.49 -22.33
CA ALA A 157 10.65 -0.58 -21.72
C ALA A 157 9.29 -0.64 -22.45
N PRO A 158 8.17 -0.52 -21.72
CA PRO A 158 6.85 -0.62 -22.33
C PRO A 158 6.59 0.53 -23.30
N ALA A 159 5.91 0.25 -24.41
CA ALA A 159 5.49 1.29 -25.37
C ALA A 159 4.43 2.25 -24.79
N GLN A 160 3.77 1.87 -23.69
CA GLN A 160 2.74 2.65 -23.02
C GLN A 160 3.05 2.80 -21.53
N LEU A 161 2.67 3.93 -20.96
CA LEU A 161 2.84 4.21 -19.53
C LEU A 161 1.49 4.14 -18.80
N LYS A 162 1.50 3.59 -17.58
CA LYS A 162 0.33 3.61 -16.68
C LYS A 162 0.22 4.99 -16.03
N LEU A 163 -0.88 5.70 -16.32
CA LEU A 163 -1.23 6.95 -15.65
C LEU A 163 -2.15 6.67 -14.46
N VAL A 164 -1.82 7.24 -13.30
CA VAL A 164 -2.74 7.35 -12.16
C VAL A 164 -3.11 8.82 -12.05
N ALA A 165 -4.39 9.13 -12.22
CA ALA A 165 -4.92 10.49 -12.18
C ALA A 165 -6.03 10.58 -11.13
N GLY A 166 -5.91 11.57 -10.23
CA GLY A 166 -6.98 11.95 -9.32
C GLY A 166 -7.84 13.04 -9.95
N TYR A 167 -9.15 12.93 -9.82
CA TYR A 167 -10.09 13.99 -10.20
C TYR A 167 -11.20 14.10 -9.16
N ARG A 168 -11.82 15.28 -9.07
CA ARG A 168 -12.96 15.49 -8.17
C ARG A 168 -14.17 14.75 -8.72
N ASN A 169 -14.67 13.74 -8.00
CA ASN A 169 -15.81 12.92 -8.41
C ASN A 169 -17.00 13.04 -7.45
N GLY A 170 -17.48 14.26 -7.22
CA GLY A 170 -18.63 14.54 -6.36
C GLY A 170 -18.27 14.78 -4.89
N TRP A 171 -19.25 14.60 -4.02
CA TRP A 171 -19.22 14.84 -2.59
C TRP A 171 -19.57 13.55 -1.83
N MET A 172 -18.95 13.36 -0.67
CA MET A 172 -19.25 12.26 0.24
C MET A 172 -19.93 12.80 1.49
N GLY A 173 -21.13 12.29 1.78
CA GLY A 173 -21.76 12.43 3.10
C GLY A 173 -21.55 11.13 3.87
N HIS A 174 -21.12 11.19 5.11
CA HIS A 174 -20.94 9.98 5.91
C HIS A 174 -21.26 10.22 7.37
N ALA A 175 -21.65 9.15 8.06
CA ALA A 175 -21.83 9.12 9.50
C ALA A 175 -21.27 7.81 10.06
N VAL A 176 -20.81 7.89 11.30
CA VAL A 176 -20.21 6.78 12.04
C VAL A 176 -20.87 6.71 13.42
N THR A 177 -21.35 5.54 13.80
CA THR A 177 -22.06 5.31 15.07
C THR A 177 -21.60 4.00 15.70
N GLY A 178 -21.22 4.05 16.97
CA GLY A 178 -20.73 2.89 17.72
C GLY A 178 -21.86 2.22 18.51
N PHE A 179 -21.82 0.90 18.58
CA PHE A 179 -22.75 0.07 19.35
C PHE A 179 -21.95 -0.88 20.23
N SER A 180 -22.32 -0.95 21.51
CA SER A 180 -21.71 -1.88 22.45
C SER A 180 -22.51 -3.17 22.59
N TRP A 181 -21.82 -4.22 23.02
CA TRP A 181 -22.41 -5.45 23.49
C TRP A 181 -23.47 -5.20 24.60
N PRO A 182 -24.51 -6.03 24.74
CA PRO A 182 -24.88 -7.16 23.87
C PRO A 182 -25.41 -6.71 22.50
N ASP A 183 -25.41 -7.63 21.53
CA ASP A 183 -26.03 -7.46 20.22
C ASP A 183 -25.48 -6.32 19.34
N ALA A 184 -24.21 -5.94 19.54
CA ALA A 184 -23.57 -4.80 18.85
C ALA A 184 -23.79 -4.80 17.32
N LEU A 185 -23.63 -5.97 16.68
CA LEU A 185 -23.85 -6.12 15.24
C LEU A 185 -25.33 -5.98 14.85
N GLN A 186 -26.24 -6.62 15.59
CA GLN A 186 -27.67 -6.56 15.31
C GLN A 186 -28.20 -5.13 15.47
N LYS A 187 -27.74 -4.40 16.49
CA LYS A 187 -28.05 -2.97 16.69
C LYS A 187 -27.55 -2.12 15.52
N ALA A 188 -26.32 -2.34 15.08
CA ALA A 188 -25.76 -1.65 13.92
C ALA A 188 -26.55 -1.91 12.64
N GLN A 189 -26.95 -3.17 12.40
CA GLN A 189 -27.78 -3.56 11.26
C GLN A 189 -29.18 -2.94 11.33
N ALA A 190 -29.81 -2.92 12.51
CA ALA A 190 -31.11 -2.31 12.72
C ALA A 190 -31.08 -0.80 12.43
N VAL A 191 -30.03 -0.10 12.87
CA VAL A 191 -29.84 1.32 12.55
C VAL A 191 -29.58 1.54 11.06
N ALA A 192 -28.76 0.70 10.42
CA ALA A 192 -28.54 0.80 8.98
C ALA A 192 -29.84 0.64 8.19
N GLN A 193 -30.68 -0.33 8.56
CA GLN A 193 -32.00 -0.55 7.96
C GLN A 193 -32.92 0.65 8.19
N ALA A 194 -32.95 1.21 9.40
CA ALA A 194 -33.76 2.40 9.70
C ALA A 194 -33.35 3.61 8.85
N VAL A 195 -32.05 3.86 8.68
CA VAL A 195 -31.55 4.95 7.82
C VAL A 195 -31.93 4.71 6.36
N VAL A 196 -31.79 3.47 5.86
CA VAL A 196 -32.21 3.11 4.49
C VAL A 196 -33.70 3.36 4.30
N LEU A 197 -34.54 3.00 5.26
CA LEU A 197 -35.98 3.25 5.21
C LEU A 197 -36.28 4.76 5.17
N GLN A 198 -35.62 5.56 6.01
CA GLN A 198 -35.77 7.02 5.99
C GLN A 198 -35.37 7.64 4.64
N MET A 199 -34.31 7.10 4.02
CA MET A 199 -33.90 7.52 2.68
C MET A 199 -34.91 7.09 1.60
N GLN A 200 -35.70 6.05 1.81
CA GLN A 200 -36.79 5.65 0.91
C GLN A 200 -38.03 6.55 1.09
N GLU A 201 -38.39 6.87 2.33
CA GLU A 201 -39.53 7.75 2.65
C GLU A 201 -39.27 9.21 2.27
N LYS A 202 -38.05 9.68 2.50
CA LYS A 202 -37.58 11.01 2.10
C LYS A 202 -36.34 10.87 1.23
N PRO A 203 -36.54 10.67 -0.10
CA PRO A 203 -35.46 10.46 -1.04
C PRO A 203 -34.36 11.51 -0.91
N LEU A 204 -33.15 11.01 -0.66
CA LEU A 204 -31.92 11.79 -0.67
C LEU A 204 -31.12 11.40 -1.92
N PRO A 205 -31.06 12.24 -2.98
CA PRO A 205 -30.38 11.86 -4.22
C PRO A 205 -28.89 11.55 -4.03
N HIS A 206 -28.49 10.34 -4.41
CA HIS A 206 -27.12 9.83 -4.34
C HIS A 206 -26.86 8.83 -5.48
N ASP A 207 -25.58 8.69 -5.84
CA ASP A 207 -25.11 7.76 -6.88
C ASP A 207 -24.77 6.40 -6.27
N GLU A 208 -24.22 6.39 -5.05
CA GLU A 208 -23.78 5.18 -4.35
C GLU A 208 -24.07 5.31 -2.85
N LEU A 209 -24.42 4.18 -2.23
CA LEU A 209 -24.54 4.01 -0.79
C LEU A 209 -23.60 2.87 -0.36
N CYS A 210 -22.77 3.13 0.64
CA CYS A 210 -21.85 2.19 1.25
C CYS A 210 -22.23 2.00 2.72
N VAL A 211 -22.35 0.76 3.15
CA VAL A 211 -22.65 0.37 4.53
C VAL A 211 -21.58 -0.60 5.00
N GLU A 212 -20.91 -0.25 6.09
CA GLU A 212 -19.78 -1.01 6.62
C GLU A 212 -19.93 -1.19 8.13
N TYR A 213 -19.51 -2.36 8.60
CA TYR A 213 -19.48 -2.72 10.02
C TYR A 213 -18.01 -2.85 10.45
N LEU A 214 -17.43 -1.74 10.88
CA LEU A 214 -16.04 -1.66 11.35
C LEU A 214 -15.90 -2.52 12.62
N GLY A 215 -14.87 -3.36 12.62
CA GLY A 215 -14.65 -4.39 13.64
C GLY A 215 -15.29 -5.75 13.31
N HIS A 216 -16.16 -5.82 12.30
CA HIS A 216 -16.76 -7.08 11.84
C HIS A 216 -16.15 -7.59 10.53
N ASN A 217 -16.37 -6.89 9.41
CA ASN A 217 -16.02 -7.43 8.09
C ASN A 217 -15.55 -6.40 7.05
N THR A 218 -15.23 -5.15 7.43
CA THR A 218 -14.88 -4.08 6.47
C THR A 218 -13.75 -4.44 5.49
N PHE A 219 -12.69 -5.11 5.93
CA PHE A 219 -11.54 -5.42 5.07
C PHE A 219 -11.69 -6.71 4.25
N LEU A 220 -12.31 -7.73 4.83
CA LEU A 220 -12.40 -9.06 4.20
C LEU A 220 -13.76 -9.34 3.57
N GLY A 221 -14.77 -8.51 3.83
CA GLY A 221 -16.13 -8.66 3.33
C GLY A 221 -16.66 -10.08 3.61
N PRO A 222 -17.16 -10.79 2.60
CA PRO A 222 -17.63 -12.18 2.73
C PRO A 222 -16.57 -13.18 3.20
N HIS A 223 -15.28 -12.83 3.12
CA HIS A 223 -14.17 -13.68 3.57
C HIS A 223 -13.79 -13.44 5.03
N ALA A 224 -14.42 -12.49 5.71
CA ALA A 224 -14.24 -12.33 7.15
C ALA A 224 -14.68 -13.63 7.86
N SER A 225 -13.91 -14.08 8.85
CA SER A 225 -14.38 -15.17 9.69
C SER A 225 -15.71 -14.76 10.33
N PRO A 226 -16.72 -15.64 10.34
CA PRO A 226 -17.90 -15.41 11.15
C PRO A 226 -17.44 -15.52 12.60
N ALA A 227 -16.97 -14.40 13.17
CA ALA A 227 -16.87 -14.30 14.62
C ALA A 227 -18.24 -14.70 15.16
N SER A 228 -18.29 -15.46 16.26
CA SER A 228 -19.56 -15.68 16.96
C SER A 228 -20.16 -14.29 17.19
N GLU A 229 -21.28 -14.02 16.52
CA GLU A 229 -21.90 -12.69 16.48
C GLU A 229 -22.14 -12.15 17.92
N ASP A 230 -22.27 -13.07 18.88
CA ASP A 230 -22.53 -12.84 20.30
C ASP A 230 -21.34 -12.40 21.18
N HIS A 231 -20.10 -12.41 20.67
CA HIS A 231 -18.89 -12.09 21.47
C HIS A 231 -18.16 -10.82 21.03
N THR A 232 -18.72 -10.04 20.10
CA THR A 232 -18.08 -8.79 19.68
C THR A 232 -18.46 -7.66 20.63
N ASN A 233 -17.47 -7.11 21.34
CA ASN A 233 -17.67 -6.09 22.37
C ASN A 233 -18.22 -4.76 21.81
N GLU A 234 -17.77 -4.38 20.61
CA GLU A 234 -18.15 -3.13 19.96
C GLU A 234 -18.15 -3.27 18.45
N ILE A 235 -19.12 -2.65 17.78
CA ILE A 235 -19.18 -2.50 16.32
C ILE A 235 -19.42 -1.04 16.00
N TRP A 236 -18.68 -0.52 15.02
CA TRP A 236 -18.92 0.81 14.49
C TRP A 236 -19.59 0.70 13.12
N LEU A 237 -20.85 1.15 13.04
CA LEU A 237 -21.53 1.34 11.76
C LEU A 237 -20.94 2.56 11.09
N ARG A 238 -20.41 2.39 9.87
CA ARG A 238 -20.13 3.49 8.95
C ARG A 238 -21.10 3.39 7.78
N MET A 239 -21.87 4.45 7.54
CA MET A 239 -22.62 4.60 6.30
C MET A 239 -22.12 5.83 5.56
N ALA A 240 -22.00 5.72 4.25
CA ALA A 240 -21.56 6.81 3.39
C ALA A 240 -22.36 6.82 2.09
N ILE A 241 -22.66 8.02 1.60
CA ILE A 241 -23.19 8.24 0.25
C ILE A 241 -22.17 8.98 -0.60
N ARG A 242 -22.15 8.68 -1.90
CA ARG A 242 -21.52 9.52 -2.93
C ARG A 242 -22.60 10.23 -3.73
N THR A 243 -22.45 11.52 -3.95
CA THR A 243 -23.45 12.33 -4.67
C THR A 243 -22.80 13.47 -5.44
N ARG A 244 -23.44 13.94 -6.52
CA ARG A 244 -22.94 15.08 -7.30
C ARG A 244 -23.11 16.42 -6.58
N GLU A 245 -24.07 16.51 -5.67
CA GLU A 245 -24.45 17.77 -5.02
C GLU A 245 -24.09 17.79 -3.54
N LYS A 246 -23.33 18.82 -3.12
CA LYS A 246 -22.90 19.00 -1.74
C LYS A 246 -24.06 19.01 -0.74
N LYS A 247 -25.19 19.63 -1.10
CA LYS A 247 -26.36 19.73 -0.23
C LYS A 247 -26.89 18.36 0.23
N HIS A 248 -26.79 17.33 -0.61
CA HIS A 248 -27.23 15.97 -0.26
C HIS A 248 -26.20 15.28 0.65
N ALA A 249 -24.91 15.48 0.38
CA ALA A 249 -23.84 14.99 1.25
C ALA A 249 -23.92 15.60 2.66
N ASP A 250 -24.18 16.90 2.77
CA ASP A 250 -24.33 17.63 4.04
C ASP A 250 -25.63 17.25 4.78
N ALA A 251 -26.66 16.79 4.06
CA ALA A 251 -27.93 16.36 4.65
C ALA A 251 -27.89 14.92 5.18
N PHE A 252 -27.14 14.02 4.54
CA PHE A 252 -27.04 12.61 4.93
C PHE A 252 -26.71 12.36 6.41
N PRO A 253 -25.64 12.94 6.99
CA PRO A 253 -25.31 12.69 8.39
C PRO A 253 -26.39 13.16 9.36
N ARG A 254 -27.32 14.02 8.94
CA ARG A 254 -28.44 14.49 9.79
C ARG A 254 -29.48 13.41 10.07
N LEU A 255 -29.41 12.28 9.36
CA LEU A 255 -30.24 11.10 9.62
C LEU A 255 -29.81 10.34 10.89
N PHE A 256 -28.65 10.64 11.46
CA PHE A 256 -28.05 9.86 12.57
C PHE A 256 -28.28 10.45 13.97
N PRO A 257 -28.19 11.77 14.22
CA PRO A 257 -28.22 12.31 15.58
C PRO A 257 -29.43 11.92 16.43
N TRP A 258 -30.62 11.82 15.83
CA TRP A 258 -31.84 11.47 16.56
C TRP A 258 -31.85 9.99 17.01
N LEU A 259 -31.13 9.11 16.30
CA LEU A 259 -30.95 7.70 16.66
C LEU A 259 -30.13 7.52 17.93
N ALA A 260 -29.37 8.52 18.38
CA ALA A 260 -28.61 8.44 19.62
C ALA A 260 -29.51 8.22 20.86
N LEU A 261 -30.76 8.69 20.81
CA LEU A 261 -31.74 8.51 21.89
C LEU A 261 -33.02 7.81 21.43
N SER A 262 -33.14 7.46 20.15
CA SER A 262 -34.31 6.81 19.56
C SER A 262 -33.99 5.48 18.85
N GLY A 263 -32.71 5.14 18.75
CA GLY A 263 -32.22 3.88 18.22
C GLY A 263 -31.94 2.85 19.32
N PRO A 264 -31.44 1.67 18.96
CA PRO A 264 -30.99 0.66 19.91
C PRO A 264 -29.90 1.22 20.84
N PRO A 265 -29.86 0.77 22.12
CA PRO A 265 -28.95 1.29 23.13
C PRO A 265 -27.48 0.93 22.88
#